data_AF-A0A1H8NMG5-F1
#
_entry.id   AF-A0A1H8NMG5-F1
#
_cell.length_a   1.000
_cell.length_b   1.000
_cell.length_c   1.000
_cell.angle_alpha   90.00
_cell.angle_beta   90.00
_cell.angle_gamma   90.00
#
_symmetry.space_group_name_H-M   'P 1'
#
loop_
_entity.id
_entity.type
_entity.pdbx_description
1 polymer ?
#
loop_
_entity_poly.entity_id
_entity_poly.type
_entity_poly.pdbx_seq_one_letter_code
_entity_poly.pdbx_strand_id
1 'polypeptide(L)'
;CHDLDIEHRLAPPHHPQTNGMVERFNGRIEEVLQSHHFRSGEELETTLHRYVLLYNQQLPQSALGSKTPLQAMKDWHKLKPQLFKKHPYYLPGCDR
;
A
#
# COMPACT_ATOMS: atom_id res chain seq x y z
N CYS A 1 -4.70 -16.79 -8.64
CA CYS A 1 -5.16 -17.07 -7.25
C CYS A 1 -5.07 -18.55 -6.93
N HIS A 2 -5.73 -19.43 -7.69
CA HIS A 2 -5.72 -20.88 -7.45
C HIS A 2 -4.30 -21.49 -7.49
N ASP A 3 -3.51 -21.18 -8.52
CA ASP A 3 -2.13 -21.73 -8.68
C ASP A 3 -1.14 -21.31 -7.58
N LEU A 4 -1.45 -20.23 -6.84
CA LEU A 4 -0.63 -19.72 -5.75
C LEU A 4 -1.24 -20.00 -4.37
N ASP A 5 -2.33 -20.77 -4.33
CA ASP A 5 -3.12 -21.05 -3.11
C ASP A 5 -3.55 -19.77 -2.37
N ILE A 6 -3.90 -18.74 -3.14
CA ILE A 6 -4.38 -17.45 -2.61
C ILE A 6 -5.91 -17.47 -2.63
N GLU A 7 -6.50 -17.41 -1.44
CA GLU A 7 -7.94 -17.22 -1.27
C GLU A 7 -8.36 -15.82 -1.76
N HIS A 8 -9.27 -15.77 -2.74
CA HIS A 8 -9.84 -14.51 -3.21
C HIS A 8 -11.13 -14.21 -2.44
N ARG A 9 -11.15 -13.07 -1.73
CA ARG A 9 -12.31 -12.59 -0.98
C ARG A 9 -12.85 -11.31 -1.60
N LEU A 10 -14.16 -11.27 -1.82
CA LEU A 10 -14.85 -10.08 -2.32
C LEU A 10 -15.50 -9.31 -1.17
N ALA A 11 -15.45 -7.98 -1.24
CA ALA A 11 -16.24 -7.14 -0.36
C ALA A 11 -17.74 -7.25 -0.75
N PRO A 12 -18.67 -7.22 0.22
CA PRO A 12 -20.09 -7.21 -0.09
C PRO A 12 -20.50 -5.99 -0.93
N PRO A 13 -21.49 -6.10 -1.83
CA PRO A 13 -22.02 -4.96 -2.57
C PRO A 13 -22.48 -3.85 -1.63
N HIS A 14 -22.24 -2.59 -2.01
CA HIS A 14 -22.62 -1.39 -1.22
C HIS A 14 -21.98 -1.27 0.18
N HIS A 15 -20.85 -1.94 0.43
CA HIS A 15 -20.09 -1.84 1.68
C HIS A 15 -18.64 -1.36 1.47
N PRO A 16 -18.44 -0.07 1.10
CA PRO A 16 -17.10 0.48 0.84
C PRO A 16 -16.19 0.47 2.08
N GLN A 17 -16.77 0.48 3.29
CA GLN A 17 -16.00 0.50 4.54
C GLN A 17 -15.10 -0.74 4.69
N THR A 18 -15.47 -1.88 4.10
CA THR A 18 -14.64 -3.10 4.09
C THR A 18 -13.32 -2.88 3.34
N ASN A 19 -13.30 -1.96 2.37
CA ASN A 19 -12.13 -1.57 1.59
C ASN A 19 -11.61 -0.17 1.97
N GLY A 20 -12.00 0.38 3.11
CA GLY A 20 -11.72 1.79 3.45
C GLY A 20 -10.23 2.16 3.48
N MET A 21 -9.34 1.22 3.78
CA MET A 21 -7.89 1.48 3.73
C MET A 21 -7.37 1.68 2.30
N VAL A 22 -7.83 0.86 1.34
CA VAL A 22 -7.42 1.02 -0.07
C VAL A 22 -8.10 2.24 -0.69
N GLU A 23 -9.34 2.53 -0.32
CA GLU A 23 -10.04 3.73 -0.77
C GLU A 23 -9.35 5.01 -0.26
N ARG A 24 -8.93 5.04 1.01
CA ARG A 24 -8.16 6.18 1.54
C ARG A 24 -6.82 6.36 0.84
N PHE A 25 -6.12 5.26 0.51
CA PHE A 25 -4.89 5.32 -0.27
C PHE A 25 -5.16 5.92 -1.65
N ASN A 26 -6.17 5.42 -2.36
CA ASN A 26 -6.55 5.88 -3.70
C ASN A 26 -6.97 7.36 -3.70
N GLY A 27 -7.82 7.78 -2.76
CA GLY A 27 -8.27 9.18 -2.69
C GLY A 27 -7.12 10.15 -2.45
N ARG A 28 -6.08 9.75 -1.70
CA ARG A 28 -4.95 10.63 -1.41
C ARG A 28 -3.95 10.76 -2.56
N ILE A 29 -3.79 9.73 -3.40
CA ILE A 29 -3.03 9.90 -4.65
C ILE A 29 -3.88 10.64 -5.69
N GLU A 30 -5.19 10.46 -5.70
CA GLU A 30 -6.10 11.20 -6.58
C GLU A 30 -5.96 12.72 -6.41
N GLU A 31 -5.87 13.24 -5.18
CA GLU A 31 -5.58 14.66 -4.92
C GLU A 31 -4.29 15.13 -5.60
N VAL A 32 -3.22 14.33 -5.54
CA VAL A 32 -1.94 14.65 -6.18
C VAL A 32 -2.08 14.64 -7.71
N LEU A 33 -2.77 13.63 -8.25
CA LEU A 33 -2.99 13.48 -9.70
C LEU A 33 -3.86 14.63 -10.25
N GLN A 34 -4.87 15.07 -9.51
CA GLN A 34 -5.73 16.20 -9.91
C GLN A 34 -4.99 17.54 -9.85
N SER A 35 -4.03 17.70 -8.93
CA SER A 35 -3.28 18.95 -8.75
C SER A 35 -2.12 19.14 -9.73
N HIS A 36 -1.73 18.11 -10.47
CA HIS A 36 -0.51 18.10 -11.27
C HIS A 36 -0.80 17.78 -12.75
N HIS A 37 -0.32 18.63 -13.66
CA HIS A 37 -0.38 18.37 -15.10
C HIS A 37 0.88 17.62 -15.57
N PHE A 38 0.72 16.38 -16.00
CA PHE A 38 1.81 15.54 -16.52
C PHE A 38 2.09 15.82 -17.99
N ARG A 39 3.37 15.90 -18.36
CA ARG A 39 3.85 16.13 -19.73
C ARG A 39 4.09 14.82 -20.47
N SER A 40 4.27 13.71 -19.76
CA SER A 40 4.48 12.38 -20.33
C SER A 40 3.97 11.27 -19.39
N GLY A 41 3.83 10.05 -19.94
CA GLY A 41 3.52 8.86 -19.14
C GLY A 41 4.64 8.49 -18.15
N GLU A 42 5.90 8.75 -18.51
CA GLU A 42 7.06 8.51 -17.63
C GLU A 42 7.03 9.41 -16.38
N GLU A 43 6.59 10.65 -16.52
CA GLU A 43 6.43 11.58 -15.40
C GLU A 43 5.32 11.11 -14.44
N LEU A 44 4.22 10.60 -14.99
CA LEU A 44 3.15 10.00 -14.22
C LEU A 44 3.65 8.75 -13.46
N GLU A 45 4.33 7.84 -14.15
CA GLU A 45 4.89 6.62 -13.56
C GLU A 45 5.87 6.92 -12.42
N THR A 46 6.80 7.86 -12.65
CA THR A 46 7.76 8.32 -11.64
C THR A 46 7.03 8.89 -10.42
N THR A 47 5.97 9.67 -10.64
CA THR A 47 5.17 10.26 -9.57
C THR A 47 4.43 9.21 -8.76
N LEU A 48 3.83 8.20 -9.42
CA LEU A 48 3.18 7.07 -8.76
C LEU A 48 4.17 6.26 -7.92
N HIS A 49 5.36 5.94 -8.45
CA HIS A 49 6.41 5.25 -7.69
C HIS A 49 6.87 6.05 -6.48
N ARG A 50 7.07 7.37 -6.65
CA ARG A 50 7.44 8.25 -5.55
C ARG A 50 6.35 8.28 -4.48
N TYR A 51 5.08 8.32 -4.87
CA TYR A 51 3.98 8.29 -3.92
C TYR A 51 3.94 6.99 -3.12
N VAL A 52 4.08 5.83 -3.77
CA VAL A 52 4.13 4.52 -3.09
C VAL A 52 5.26 4.46 -2.07
N LEU A 53 6.45 4.97 -2.42
CA LEU A 53 7.59 5.09 -1.51
C LEU A 53 7.25 5.94 -0.28
N LEU A 54 6.72 7.15 -0.51
CA LEU A 54 6.35 8.08 0.55
C LEU A 54 5.30 7.48 1.48
N TYR A 55 4.24 6.90 0.92
CA TYR A 55 3.16 6.28 1.68
C TYR A 55 3.67 5.14 2.57
N ASN A 56 4.49 4.25 2.01
CA ASN A 56 4.93 3.05 2.72
C ASN A 56 6.02 3.33 3.77
N GLN A 57 6.87 4.33 3.55
CA GLN A 57 8.06 4.54 4.37
C GLN A 57 8.06 5.81 5.22
N GLN A 58 7.39 6.87 4.78
CA GLN A 58 7.57 8.21 5.34
C GLN A 58 6.30 8.81 5.94
N LEU A 59 5.12 8.47 5.40
CA LEU A 59 3.84 9.02 5.86
C LEU A 59 3.22 8.15 6.95
N PRO A 60 3.14 8.63 8.21
CA PRO A 60 2.49 7.89 9.28
C PRO A 60 0.99 7.81 9.06
N GLN A 61 0.41 6.65 9.34
CA GLN A 61 -1.03 6.41 9.21
C GLN A 61 -1.66 6.40 10.60
N SER A 62 -2.68 7.24 10.81
CA SER A 62 -3.43 7.28 12.08
C SER A 62 -4.06 5.93 12.41
N ALA A 63 -4.55 5.21 11.39
CA ALA A 63 -5.10 3.86 11.54
C ALA A 63 -4.07 2.82 12.02
N LEU A 64 -2.77 3.10 11.86
CA LEU A 64 -1.67 2.25 12.34
C LEU A 64 -1.02 2.81 13.62
N GLY A 65 -1.72 3.68 14.35
CA GLY A 65 -1.19 4.32 15.55
C GLY A 65 -0.05 5.30 15.25
N SER A 66 -0.19 6.09 14.18
CA SER A 66 0.82 7.05 13.71
C SER A 66 2.15 6.39 13.36
N LYS A 67 2.08 5.21 12.73
CA LYS A 67 3.23 4.49 12.17
C LYS A 67 3.11 4.41 10.65
N THR A 68 4.24 4.30 9.97
CA THR A 68 4.24 4.01 8.54
C THR A 68 3.91 2.54 8.30
N PRO A 69 3.35 2.16 7.13
CA PRO A 69 3.05 0.77 6.82
C PRO A 69 4.25 -0.16 7.02
N LEU A 70 5.45 0.25 6.60
CA LEU A 70 6.67 -0.54 6.79
C LEU A 70 7.03 -0.71 8.28
N GLN A 71 6.87 0.32 9.11
CA GLN A 71 7.09 0.21 10.54
C GLN A 71 6.11 -0.77 11.19
N ALA A 72 4.82 -0.67 10.83
CA ALA A 72 3.80 -1.60 11.31
C ALA A 72 4.12 -3.05 10.91
N MET A 73 4.55 -3.28 9.67
CA MET A 73 4.99 -4.62 9.23
C MET A 73 6.18 -5.13 10.03
N LYS A 74 7.20 -4.29 10.28
CA LYS A 74 8.37 -4.66 11.10
C LYS A 74 7.96 -5.02 12.53
N ASP A 75 7.04 -4.28 13.12
CA ASP A 75 6.54 -4.56 14.47
C ASP A 75 5.73 -5.86 14.50
N TRP A 76 4.87 -6.11 13.52
CA TRP A 76 4.14 -7.38 13.40
C TRP A 76 5.06 -8.58 13.19
N HIS A 77 6.12 -8.42 12.40
CA HIS A 77 7.13 -9.47 12.23
C HIS A 77 7.83 -9.82 13.54
N LYS A 78 8.11 -8.83 14.42
CA LYS A 78 8.66 -9.11 15.75
C LYS A 78 7.70 -9.89 16.63
N LEU A 79 6.39 -9.62 16.52
CA LEU A 79 5.36 -10.26 17.34
C LEU A 79 5.00 -11.67 16.87
N LYS A 80 4.92 -11.89 15.55
CA LYS A 80 4.53 -13.16 14.94
C LYS A 80 5.36 -13.44 13.68
N PRO A 81 6.65 -13.76 13.82
CA PRO A 81 7.55 -13.96 12.67
C PRO A 81 7.10 -15.11 11.77
N GLN A 82 6.44 -16.14 12.32
CA GLN A 82 5.98 -17.31 11.57
C GLN A 82 4.92 -17.01 10.49
N LEU A 83 4.26 -15.85 10.56
CA LEU A 83 3.30 -15.42 9.54
C LEU A 83 3.98 -14.82 8.30
N PHE A 84 5.28 -14.53 8.38
CA PHE A 84 6.02 -13.88 7.32
C PHE A 84 6.94 -14.88 6.62
N LYS A 85 6.85 -14.96 5.29
CA LYS A 85 7.79 -15.76 4.48
C LYS A 85 9.16 -15.08 4.33
N LYS A 86 9.21 -13.75 4.44
CA LYS A 86 10.41 -12.91 4.28
C LYS A 86 10.40 -11.81 5.34
N HIS A 87 11.59 -11.28 5.66
CA HIS A 87 11.70 -10.12 6.54
C HIS A 87 11.06 -8.88 5.89
N PRO A 88 10.36 -8.02 6.64
CA PRO A 88 9.80 -6.79 6.11
C PRO A 88 10.90 -5.76 5.77
N TYR A 89 11.11 -5.56 4.47
CA TYR A 89 11.89 -4.46 3.93
C TYR A 89 11.10 -3.82 2.78
N TYR A 90 11.48 -2.60 2.42
CA TYR A 90 10.88 -1.96 1.25
C TYR A 90 11.55 -2.51 -0.02
N LEU A 91 10.78 -3.25 -0.80
CA LEU A 91 11.16 -3.65 -2.16
C LEU A 91 10.21 -2.93 -3.14
N PRO A 92 10.72 -2.03 -3.99
CA PRO A 92 9.93 -1.54 -5.11
C PRO A 92 9.81 -2.62 -6.20
N GLY A 93 8.61 -2.78 -6.76
CA GLY A 93 8.35 -3.73 -7.84
C GLY A 93 7.93 -5.13 -7.37
N CYS A 94 7.94 -6.08 -8.30
CA CYS A 94 7.55 -7.46 -8.03
C CYS A 94 8.69 -8.23 -7.34
N ASP A 95 8.37 -9.02 -6.32
CA ASP A 95 9.27 -10.02 -5.76
C ASP A 95 9.62 -11.04 -6.85
N ARG A 96 10.92 -11.16 -7.18
CA ARG A 96 11.43 -12.29 -7.98
C ARG A 96 11.52 -13.56 -7.16
#